data_AF-A0A0J9TZC7-F1
#
_entry.id   AF-A0A0J9TZC7-F1
#
_cell.length_a   1.000
_cell.length_b   1.000
_cell.length_c   1.000
_cell.angle_alpha   90.00
_cell.angle_beta   90.00
_cell.angle_gamma   90.00
#
_symmetry.space_group_name_H-M   'P 1'
#
loop_
_entity.id
_entity.type
_entity.pdbx_description
1 polymer ?
#
loop_
_entity_poly.entity_id
_entity_poly.type
_entity_poly.pdbx_seq_one_letter_code
_entity_poly.pdbx_strand_id
1 'polypeptide(L)'
;MVNLLDGYNKLYVLEHARMMKRLSNTLNGLSKKYKIPEKETRKLWNECKRSIESKLNRKMNSHKPRYNSLVMSCSASVADFGDFYKYYVTSWNKALKKSEKKWNKIFIERAKNYRSGAK
;
A
#
# COMPACT_ATOMS: atom_id res chain seq x y z
N MET A 1 -5.10 18.73 17.22
CA MET A 1 -4.39 18.50 15.94
C MET A 1 -3.53 17.23 15.96
N VAL A 2 -2.59 17.09 16.92
CA VAL A 2 -1.69 15.92 17.04
C VAL A 2 -2.44 14.58 17.23
N ASN A 3 -3.47 14.54 18.10
CA ASN A 3 -4.26 13.32 18.34
C ASN A 3 -5.03 12.81 17.11
N LEU A 4 -5.41 13.71 16.20
CA LEU A 4 -6.13 13.35 14.96
C LEU A 4 -5.18 12.67 13.97
N LEU A 5 -3.95 13.21 13.85
CA LEU A 5 -2.90 12.63 13.01
C LEU A 5 -2.51 11.23 13.48
N ASP A 6 -2.38 11.04 14.79
CA ASP A 6 -2.09 9.73 15.39
C ASP A 6 -3.18 8.69 15.05
N GLY A 7 -4.46 9.06 15.19
CA GLY A 7 -5.59 8.20 14.82
C GLY A 7 -5.55 7.76 13.35
N TYR A 8 -5.24 8.66 12.43
CA TYR A 8 -5.13 8.31 11.00
C TYR A 8 -3.87 7.53 10.64
N ASN A 9 -2.76 7.76 11.33
CA ASN A 9 -1.56 6.95 11.16
C ASN A 9 -1.81 5.51 11.61
N LYS A 10 -2.53 5.32 12.72
CA LYS A 10 -3.01 4.00 13.16
C LYS A 10 -3.91 3.35 12.12
N LEU A 11 -4.86 4.12 11.54
CA LEU A 11 -5.72 3.63 10.47
C LEU A 11 -4.91 3.19 9.24
N TYR A 12 -3.90 3.98 8.84
CA TYR A 12 -3.01 3.63 7.73
C TYR A 12 -2.28 2.31 8.01
N VAL A 13 -1.67 2.16 9.19
CA VAL A 13 -0.93 0.94 9.56
C VAL A 13 -1.85 -0.28 9.46
N LEU A 14 -3.08 -0.16 9.97
CA LEU A 14 -4.07 -1.21 9.95
C LEU A 14 -4.53 -1.57 8.53
N GLU A 15 -4.84 -0.58 7.69
CA GLU A 15 -5.23 -0.81 6.29
C GLU A 15 -4.07 -1.35 5.44
N HIS A 16 -2.85 -0.89 5.69
CA HIS A 16 -1.64 -1.44 5.08
C HIS A 16 -1.45 -2.91 5.44
N ALA A 17 -1.54 -3.26 6.72
CA ALA A 17 -1.43 -4.65 7.18
C ALA A 17 -2.53 -5.54 6.57
N ARG A 18 -3.78 -5.06 6.50
CA ARG A 18 -4.89 -5.76 5.84
C ARG A 18 -4.62 -6.02 4.37
N MET A 19 -4.16 -5.00 3.63
CA MET A 19 -3.78 -5.14 2.22
C MET A 19 -2.66 -6.17 2.04
N MET A 20 -1.61 -6.11 2.86
CA MET A 20 -0.50 -7.06 2.79
C MET A 20 -0.95 -8.49 3.08
N LYS A 21 -1.84 -8.68 4.06
CA LYS A 21 -2.44 -10.00 4.36
C LYS A 21 -3.23 -10.55 3.17
N ARG A 22 -4.07 -9.72 2.53
CA ARG A 22 -4.83 -10.13 1.32
C ARG A 22 -3.91 -10.52 0.17
N LEU A 23 -2.87 -9.73 -0.10
CA LEU A 23 -1.88 -10.05 -1.13
C LEU A 23 -1.13 -11.35 -0.83
N SER A 24 -0.74 -11.57 0.42
CA SER A 24 -0.08 -12.82 0.84
C SER A 24 -0.99 -14.03 0.63
N ASN A 25 -2.27 -13.92 1.01
CA ASN A 25 -3.25 -14.99 0.79
C ASN A 25 -3.44 -15.29 -0.70
N THR A 26 -3.56 -14.26 -1.55
CA THR A 26 -3.67 -14.42 -3.00
C THR A 26 -2.46 -15.16 -3.56
N LEU A 27 -1.24 -14.73 -3.19
CA LEU A 27 -0.01 -15.34 -3.67
C LEU A 27 0.11 -16.80 -3.22
N ASN A 28 -0.21 -17.09 -1.96
CA ASN A 28 -0.19 -18.46 -1.42
C ASN A 28 -1.21 -19.36 -2.14
N GLY A 29 -2.41 -18.84 -2.41
CA GLY A 29 -3.44 -19.57 -3.16
C GLY A 29 -3.00 -19.89 -4.59
N LEU A 30 -2.40 -18.92 -5.29
CA LEU A 30 -1.85 -19.11 -6.63
C LEU A 30 -0.65 -20.07 -6.63
N SER A 31 0.24 -19.94 -5.64
CA SER A 31 1.41 -20.81 -5.49
C SER A 31 1.00 -22.28 -5.36
N LYS A 32 0.02 -22.58 -4.49
CA LYS A 32 -0.55 -23.93 -4.36
C LYS A 32 -1.22 -24.41 -5.65
N LYS A 33 -2.05 -23.57 -6.27
CA LYS A 33 -2.82 -23.92 -7.47
C LYS A 33 -1.93 -24.22 -8.68
N TYR A 34 -0.86 -23.46 -8.87
CA TYR A 34 0.02 -23.56 -10.04
C TYR A 34 1.36 -24.25 -9.72
N LYS A 35 1.49 -24.86 -8.54
CA LYS A 35 2.71 -25.52 -8.05
C LYS A 35 3.96 -24.64 -8.23
N ILE A 36 3.83 -23.34 -7.96
CA ILE A 36 4.94 -22.39 -8.08
C ILE A 36 5.99 -22.75 -7.03
N PRO A 37 7.27 -22.90 -7.39
CA PRO A 37 8.32 -23.19 -6.42
C PRO A 37 8.36 -22.18 -5.27
N GLU A 38 8.68 -22.64 -4.07
CA GLU A 38 8.71 -21.78 -2.88
C GLU A 38 9.71 -20.63 -3.05
N LYS A 39 10.87 -20.90 -3.67
CA LYS A 39 11.88 -19.90 -3.99
C LYS A 39 11.33 -18.75 -4.83
N GLU A 40 10.55 -19.08 -5.86
CA GLU A 40 9.92 -18.10 -6.76
C GLU A 40 8.77 -17.35 -6.08
N THR A 41 7.98 -18.07 -5.26
CA THR A 41 6.94 -17.46 -4.42
C THR A 41 7.53 -16.43 -3.47
N ARG A 42 8.63 -16.76 -2.80
CA ARG A 42 9.34 -15.86 -1.87
C ARG A 42 9.96 -14.66 -2.58
N LYS A 43 10.56 -14.87 -3.76
CA LYS A 43 11.11 -13.80 -4.59
C LYS A 43 10.01 -12.81 -4.99
N LEU A 44 8.89 -13.32 -5.50
CA LEU A 44 7.75 -12.50 -5.94
C LEU A 44 7.11 -11.74 -4.77
N TRP A 45 7.08 -12.35 -3.58
CA TRP A 45 6.63 -11.68 -2.35
C TRP A 45 7.55 -10.53 -1.92
N ASN A 46 8.88 -10.72 -2.01
CA ASN A 46 9.85 -9.69 -1.66
C ASN A 46 9.82 -8.52 -2.65
N GLU A 47 9.66 -8.78 -3.94
CA GLU A 47 9.43 -7.75 -4.96
C GLU A 47 8.16 -6.94 -4.67
N CYS A 48 7.09 -7.63 -4.26
CA CYS A 48 5.82 -7.03 -3.85
C CYS A 48 6.01 -6.04 -2.70
N LYS A 49 6.59 -6.50 -1.59
CA LYS A 49 6.89 -5.68 -0.41
C LYS A 49 7.67 -4.42 -0.75
N ARG A 50 8.83 -4.58 -1.40
CA ARG A 50 9.73 -3.47 -1.74
C ARG A 50 9.05 -2.42 -2.64
N SER A 51 8.27 -2.88 -3.63
CA SER A 51 7.56 -1.96 -4.53
C SER A 51 6.46 -1.19 -3.82
N ILE A 52 5.71 -1.84 -2.95
CA ILE A 52 4.62 -1.21 -2.17
C ILE A 52 5.21 -0.19 -1.20
N GLU A 53 6.21 -0.59 -0.41
CA GLU A 53 6.88 0.28 0.56
C GLU A 53 7.47 1.52 -0.11
N SER A 54 8.23 1.35 -1.19
CA SER A 54 8.81 2.47 -1.94
C SER A 54 7.75 3.45 -2.44
N LYS A 55 6.66 2.94 -3.03
CA LYS A 55 5.57 3.77 -3.55
C LYS A 55 4.80 4.49 -2.45
N LEU A 56 4.51 3.83 -1.34
CA LEU A 56 3.79 4.42 -0.22
C LEU A 56 4.66 5.45 0.51
N ASN A 57 5.94 5.17 0.72
CA ASN A 57 6.88 6.14 1.32
C ASN A 57 7.00 7.41 0.48
N ARG A 58 7.14 7.28 -0.84
CA ARG A 58 7.12 8.43 -1.75
C ARG A 58 5.82 9.23 -1.62
N LYS A 59 4.68 8.53 -1.56
CA LYS A 59 3.38 9.16 -1.44
C LYS A 59 3.18 9.84 -0.09
N MET A 60 3.65 9.28 1.01
CA MET A 60 3.58 9.91 2.33
C MET A 60 4.50 11.13 2.40
N ASN A 61 5.73 10.99 1.92
CA ASN A 61 6.70 12.09 1.86
C ASN A 61 6.18 13.28 1.03
N SER A 62 5.40 13.06 -0.03
CA SER A 62 4.84 14.16 -0.83
C SER A 62 3.84 15.05 -0.08
N HIS A 63 3.31 14.60 1.07
CA HIS A 63 2.39 15.40 1.89
C HIS A 63 3.10 16.18 3.01
N LYS A 64 4.37 15.85 3.32
CA LYS A 64 5.14 16.49 4.39
C LYS A 64 5.23 18.02 4.25
N PRO A 65 5.50 18.61 3.07
CA PRO A 65 5.59 20.06 2.95
C PRO A 65 4.28 20.76 3.33
N ARG A 66 3.14 20.23 2.85
CA ARG A 66 1.82 20.80 3.15
C ARG A 66 1.43 20.62 4.62
N TYR A 67 1.75 19.47 5.22
CA TYR A 67 1.58 19.27 6.66
C TYR A 67 2.38 20.29 7.47
N ASN A 68 3.67 20.44 7.17
CA ASN A 68 4.55 21.38 7.86
C ASN A 68 4.04 22.82 7.73
N SER A 69 3.62 23.22 6.53
CA SER A 69 3.04 24.55 6.29
C SER A 69 1.80 24.82 7.13
N LEU A 70 0.92 23.83 7.30
CA LEU A 70 -0.30 23.98 8.11
C LEU A 70 0.00 24.04 9.60
N VAL A 71 0.96 23.25 10.09
CA VAL A 71 1.31 23.21 11.53
C VAL A 71 2.13 24.42 11.96
N MET A 72 2.97 24.96 11.08
CA MET A 72 3.81 26.13 11.37
C MET A 72 3.09 27.46 11.14
N SER A 73 1.90 27.47 10.55
CA SER A 73 1.17 28.69 10.26
C SER A 73 0.37 29.18 11.48
N CYS A 74 0.59 30.44 11.85
CA CYS A 74 -0.23 31.14 12.86
C CYS A 74 -1.63 31.52 12.34
N SER A 75 -1.88 31.40 11.03
CA SER A 75 -3.16 31.75 10.39
C SER A 75 -3.94 30.56 9.85
N ALA A 76 -3.39 29.33 9.91
CA ALA A 76 -4.10 28.15 9.43
C ALA A 76 -5.29 27.85 10.33
N SER A 77 -6.46 27.70 9.71
CA SER A 77 -7.68 27.36 10.42
C SER A 77 -7.78 25.86 10.70
N VAL A 78 -8.64 25.49 11.65
CA VAL A 78 -9.02 24.09 11.88
C VAL A 78 -9.65 23.47 10.62
N ALA A 79 -10.35 24.28 9.81
CA ALA A 79 -10.95 23.85 8.55
C ALA A 79 -9.88 23.49 7.49
N ASP A 80 -8.85 24.33 7.32
CA ASP A 80 -7.73 24.07 6.40
C ASP A 80 -7.00 22.77 6.75
N PHE A 81 -6.83 22.53 8.05
CA PHE A 81 -6.30 21.29 8.57
C PHE A 81 -7.23 20.14 8.18
N GLY A 82 -8.51 20.20 8.53
CA GLY A 82 -9.51 19.18 8.22
C GLY A 82 -9.53 18.77 6.73
N ASP A 83 -9.50 19.74 5.82
CA ASP A 83 -9.46 19.50 4.38
C ASP A 83 -8.18 18.80 3.93
N PHE A 84 -7.03 19.24 4.45
CA PHE A 84 -5.77 18.54 4.21
C PHE A 84 -5.81 17.09 4.70
N TYR A 85 -6.37 16.82 5.88
CA TYR A 85 -6.48 15.45 6.40
C TYR A 85 -7.39 14.57 5.54
N LYS A 86 -8.55 15.07 5.14
CA LYS A 86 -9.47 14.35 4.25
C LYS A 86 -8.77 14.00 2.93
N TYR A 87 -8.00 14.95 2.39
CA TYR A 87 -7.17 14.71 1.22
C TYR A 87 -6.09 13.66 1.47
N TYR A 88 -5.31 13.79 2.56
CA TYR A 88 -4.24 12.86 2.94
C TYR A 88 -4.75 11.42 3.05
N VAL A 89 -5.87 11.23 3.77
CA VAL A 89 -6.50 9.91 3.96
C VAL A 89 -6.96 9.30 2.65
N THR A 90 -7.66 10.09 1.84
CA THR A 90 -8.10 9.66 0.51
C THR A 90 -6.93 9.28 -0.39
N SER A 91 -5.83 10.04 -0.29
CA SER A 91 -4.63 9.92 -1.09
C SER A 91 -3.87 8.62 -0.80
N TRP A 92 -3.61 8.30 0.48
CA TRP A 92 -2.94 7.04 0.83
C TRP A 92 -3.85 5.82 0.62
N ASN A 93 -5.16 5.92 0.88
CA ASN A 93 -6.09 4.81 0.67
C ASN A 93 -6.20 4.45 -0.82
N LYS A 94 -6.28 5.46 -1.71
CA LYS A 94 -6.18 5.25 -3.16
C LYS A 94 -4.86 4.59 -3.55
N ALA A 95 -3.76 4.96 -2.91
CA ALA A 95 -2.45 4.36 -3.18
C ALA A 95 -2.39 2.87 -2.77
N LEU A 96 -2.96 2.50 -1.62
CA LEU A 96 -3.09 1.10 -1.20
C LEU A 96 -3.92 0.30 -2.22
N LYS A 97 -5.16 0.73 -2.50
CA LYS A 97 -6.05 0.04 -3.45
C LYS A 97 -5.43 -0.14 -4.84
N LYS A 98 -4.76 0.90 -5.37
CA LYS A 98 -4.03 0.81 -6.65
C LYS A 98 -2.88 -0.19 -6.59
N SER A 99 -2.18 -0.27 -5.47
CA SER A 99 -1.03 -1.18 -5.31
C SER A 99 -1.50 -2.62 -5.15
N GLU A 100 -2.57 -2.85 -4.41
CA GLU A 100 -3.22 -4.15 -4.31
C GLU A 100 -3.69 -4.66 -5.67
N LYS A 101 -4.44 -3.84 -6.43
CA LYS A 101 -4.88 -4.19 -7.79
C LYS A 101 -3.70 -4.53 -8.71
N LYS A 102 -2.64 -3.71 -8.67
CA LYS A 102 -1.42 -3.94 -9.46
C LYS A 102 -0.79 -5.29 -9.12
N TRP A 103 -0.58 -5.57 -7.84
CA TRP A 103 0.12 -6.79 -7.42
C TRP A 103 -0.72 -8.05 -7.60
N ASN A 104 -2.04 -7.99 -7.39
CA ASN A 104 -2.93 -9.10 -7.77
C ASN A 104 -2.81 -9.43 -9.26
N LYS A 105 -2.76 -8.43 -10.16
CA LYS A 105 -2.56 -8.65 -11.60
C LYS A 105 -1.22 -9.32 -11.89
N ILE A 106 -0.13 -8.80 -11.30
CA ILE A 106 1.22 -9.37 -11.46
C ILE A 106 1.27 -10.83 -10.98
N PHE A 107 0.68 -11.14 -9.82
CA PHE A 107 0.65 -12.50 -9.30
C PHE A 107 -0.09 -13.45 -10.25
N ILE A 108 -1.24 -13.04 -10.78
CA ILE A 108 -2.01 -13.85 -11.74
C ILE A 108 -1.21 -14.08 -13.03
N GLU A 109 -0.60 -13.05 -13.58
CA GLU A 109 0.22 -13.15 -14.80
C GLU A 109 1.42 -14.08 -14.59
N ARG A 110 2.16 -13.91 -13.49
CA ARG A 110 3.29 -14.78 -13.16
C ARG A 110 2.86 -16.22 -12.92
N ALA A 111 1.75 -16.43 -12.22
CA ALA A 111 1.24 -17.77 -11.96
C ALA A 111 0.81 -18.51 -13.24
N LYS A 112 0.24 -17.81 -14.22
CA LYS A 112 -0.12 -18.38 -15.53
C LYS A 112 1.08 -18.95 -16.28
N ASN A 113 2.27 -18.35 -16.15
CA ASN A 113 3.48 -18.86 -16.81
C ASN A 113 3.85 -20.28 -16.33
N TYR A 114 3.53 -20.63 -15.08
CA TYR A 114 3.74 -21.98 -14.54
C TYR A 114 2.64 -22.96 -14.95
N ARG A 115 1.47 -22.47 -15.40
CA ARG A 115 0.44 -23.31 -16.04
C ARG A 115 0.88 -23.74 -17.44
N SER A 116 1.45 -22.81 -18.21
CA SER A 116 1.85 -23.02 -19.61
C SER A 116 3.26 -23.61 -19.77
N GLY A 117 3.97 -23.84 -18.67
CA GLY A 117 5.30 -24.48 -18.63
C GLY A 117 5.29 -25.95 -18.22
N ALA A 118 4.12 -26.59 -18.07
CA ALA A 118 4.02 -28.04 -18.00
C ALA A 118 4.08 -28.62 -19.42
N LYS A 119 5.26 -28.58 -20.02
CA LYS A 119 5.69 -29.47 -21.10
C LYS A 119 6.87 -30.26 -20.57
#